data_AF-A0A348XFT7-F1
#
_entry.id   AF-A0A348XFT7-F1
#
_cell.length_a   1.000
_cell.length_b   1.000
_cell.length_c   1.000
_cell.angle_alpha   90.00
_cell.angle_beta   90.00
_cell.angle_gamma   90.00
#
_symmetry.space_group_name_H-M   'P 1'
#
loop_
_entity.id
_entity.type
_entity.pdbx_description
1 polymer ?
#
loop_
_entity_poly.entity_id
_entity_poly.type
_entity_poly.pdbx_seq_one_letter_code
_entity_poly.pdbx_strand_id
1 'polypeptide(L)' 'MIHVKDKQVILGQGPTFSAVGEGNLDWVSILAACAEAGVQCYCVEQDTCDRDSFDCLAASSFKFLSNQGL' A
#
# COMPACT_ATOMS: atom_id res chain seq x y z
N MET A 1 12.21 -5.37 -7.72
CA MET A 1 10.96 -5.84 -7.07
C MET A 1 10.87 -5.16 -5.73
N ILE A 2 9.68 -4.73 -5.33
CA ILE A 2 9.43 -4.08 -4.04
C ILE A 2 8.24 -4.74 -3.36
N HIS A 3 8.22 -4.69 -2.03
CA HIS A 3 7.04 -4.98 -1.25
C HIS A 3 6.34 -3.67 -0.92
N VAL A 4 5.08 -3.54 -1.33
CA VAL A 4 4.26 -2.36 -1.06
C VAL A 4 3.46 -2.59 0.21
N LYS A 5 3.73 -1.73 1.20
CA LYS A 5 3.03 -1.67 2.49
C LYS A 5 2.54 -0.26 2.70
N ASP A 6 1.41 -0.09 3.36
CA ASP A 6 0.93 1.23 3.78
C ASP A 6 0.74 1.31 5.28
N LYS A 7 0.78 2.53 5.80
CA LYS A 7 0.68 2.83 7.21
C LYS A 7 -0.14 4.09 7.42
N GLN A 8 -0.91 4.09 8.49
CA GLN A 8 -1.61 5.28 8.98
C GLN A 8 -1.13 5.63 10.38
N VAL A 9 -1.27 6.89 10.77
CA VAL A 9 -0.95 7.34 12.14
C VAL A 9 -2.24 7.66 12.87
N ILE A 10 -2.53 6.88 13.92
CA ILE A 10 -3.68 7.12 14.79
C ILE A 10 -3.21 7.95 15.99
N LEU A 11 -3.87 9.09 16.22
CA LEU A 11 -3.55 9.98 17.33
C LEU A 11 -3.63 9.22 18.66
N GLY A 12 -2.53 9.21 19.41
CA GLY A 12 -2.43 8.52 20.70
C GLY A 12 -2.12 7.02 20.63
N GLN A 13 -2.15 6.38 19.46
CA GLN A 13 -1.75 4.98 19.27
C GLN A 13 -0.45 4.82 18.45
N GLY A 14 -0.10 5.83 17.65
CA GLY A 14 1.09 5.81 16.81
C GLY A 14 0.84 5.17 15.44
N PRO A 15 1.92 4.78 14.73
CA PRO A 15 1.82 4.21 13.39
C PRO A 15 1.29 2.78 13.43
N THR A 16 0.26 2.50 12.63
CA THR A 16 -0.29 1.17 12.39
C THR A 16 -0.33 0.86 10.89
N PHE A 17 -0.47 -0.41 10.53
CA PHE A 17 -0.66 -0.80 9.14
C PHE A 17 -2.02 -0.35 8.62
N SER A 18 -2.09 -0.08 7.31
CA SER A 18 -3.32 0.14 6.58
C SER A 18 -3.25 -0.63 5.26
N ALA A 19 -4.40 -0.88 4.64
CA ALA A 19 -4.42 -1.38 3.28
C ALA A 19 -3.78 -0.35 2.33
N VAL A 20 -3.14 -0.81 1.26
CA VAL A 20 -2.43 0.07 0.33
C VAL A 20 -3.40 1.06 -0.32
N GLY A 21 -3.16 2.36 -0.11
CA GLY A 21 -4.03 3.45 -0.59
C GLY A 21 -5.00 3.99 0.46
N GLU A 22 -5.12 3.36 1.63
CA GLU A 22 -5.92 3.84 2.77
C GLU A 22 -5.06 4.47 3.87
N GLY A 23 -3.73 4.41 3.75
CA GLY A 23 -2.82 5.01 4.73
C GLY A 23 -2.42 6.44 4.39
N ASN A 24 -1.24 6.82 4.88
CA ASN A 24 -0.69 8.17 4.77
C ASN A 24 0.62 8.22 3.97
N LEU A 25 1.03 7.12 3.34
CA LEU A 25 2.20 7.13 2.46
C LEU A 25 1.92 7.88 1.16
N ASP A 26 2.92 8.62 0.67
CA ASP A 26 2.85 9.36 -0.60
C ASP A 26 3.05 8.41 -1.78
N TRP A 27 1.98 7.71 -2.16
CA TRP A 27 2.00 6.76 -3.26
C TRP A 27 2.32 7.38 -4.62
N VAL A 28 2.00 8.65 -4.85
CA VAL A 28 2.32 9.30 -6.13
C VAL A 28 3.83 9.39 -6.30
N SER A 29 4.53 9.93 -5.30
CA SER A 29 5.99 10.05 -5.36
C SER A 29 6.69 8.68 -5.29
N ILE A 30 6.17 7.74 -4.48
CA ILE A 30 6.72 6.38 -4.39
C ILE A 30 6.65 5.67 -5.74
N LEU A 31 5.49 5.69 -6.40
CA LEU A 31 5.32 5.01 -7.69
C LEU A 31 6.15 5.65 -8.80
N ALA A 32 6.29 6.98 -8.80
CA ALA A 32 7.18 7.68 -9.72
C ALA A 32 8.64 7.23 -9.56
N ALA A 33 9.12 7.14 -8.32
CA ALA A 33 10.48 6.66 -8.02
C ALA A 33 10.67 5.18 -8.42
N CYS A 34 9.64 4.35 -8.25
CA CYS A 34 9.70 2.94 -8.66
C CYS A 34 9.77 2.80 -10.19
N ALA A 35 9.04 3.64 -10.92
CA ALA A 35 9.12 3.70 -12.37
C ALA A 35 10.51 4.14 -12.85
N GLU A 36 11.09 5.20 -12.26
CA GLU A 36 12.45 5.65 -12.55
C GLU A 36 13.50 4.57 -12.27
N ALA A 37 13.35 3.84 -11.17
CA ALA A 37 14.24 2.75 -10.79
C ALA A 37 14.04 1.45 -11.62
N GLY A 38 13.05 1.40 -12.52
CA GLY A 38 12.77 0.22 -13.34
C GLY A 38 12.17 -0.95 -12.56
N VAL A 39 11.38 -0.69 -11.52
CA VAL A 39 10.69 -1.73 -10.75
C VAL A 39 9.61 -2.41 -11.60
N GLN A 40 9.72 -3.72 -11.75
CA GLN A 40 8.78 -4.53 -12.56
C GLN A 40 7.79 -5.36 -11.76
N CYS A 41 7.94 -5.43 -10.43
CA CYS A 41 7.12 -6.30 -9.58
C CYS A 41 6.84 -5.61 -8.23
N TYR A 42 5.55 -5.56 -7.89
CA TYR A 42 4.99 -4.89 -6.72
C TYR A 42 4.20 -5.93 -5.92
N CYS A 43 4.79 -6.44 -4.84
CA CYS A 43 4.14 -7.44 -3.99
C CYS A 43 3.41 -6.74 -2.84
N VAL A 44 2.09 -6.87 -2.77
CA VAL A 44 1.33 -6.35 -1.62
C VAL A 44 1.71 -7.15 -0.38
N GLU A 45 2.15 -6.45 0.67
CA GLU A 45 2.48 -7.04 1.96
C GLU A 45 1.81 -6.23 3.08
N GLN A 46 1.05 -6.91 3.94
CA GLN A 46 0.41 -6.30 5.10
C GLN A 46 0.48 -7.28 6.26
N ASP A 47 1.38 -7.01 7.22
CA ASP A 47 1.67 -7.91 8.35
C ASP A 47 0.50 -8.00 9.34
N THR A 48 -0.35 -6.98 9.38
CA THR A 48 -1.52 -6.91 10.25
C THR A 48 -2.66 -6.22 9.51
N CYS A 49 -3.81 -6.89 9.44
CA CYS A 49 -5.03 -6.34 8.86
C CYS A 49 -5.98 -5.91 9.98
N ASP A 50 -6.61 -4.75 9.83
CA ASP A 50 -7.63 -4.22 10.75
C ASP A 50 -9.02 -4.83 10.51
N ARG A 51 -9.16 -5.55 9.39
CA ARG A 51 -10.34 -6.30 8.95
C ARG A 51 -9.90 -7.58 8.22
N ASP A 52 -10.84 -8.25 7.54
CA ASP A 52 -10.53 -9.44 6.75
C ASP A 52 -9.42 -9.17 5.73
N SER A 53 -8.44 -10.08 5.67
CA SER A 53 -7.25 -9.91 4.82
C SER A 53 -7.57 -9.93 3.33
N PHE A 54 -8.61 -10.66 2.90
CA PHE A 54 -9.04 -10.64 1.50
C PHE A 54 -9.73 -9.33 1.15
N ASP A 55 -10.45 -8.71 2.08
CA ASP A 55 -11.02 -7.38 1.89
C ASP A 55 -9.92 -6.30 1.78
N CYS A 56 -8.89 -6.35 2.63
CA CYS A 56 -7.72 -5.46 2.52
C CYS A 56 -6.99 -5.64 1.17
N LEU A 57 -6.82 -6.88 0.72
CA LEU A 57 -6.13 -7.19 -0.53
C LEU A 57 -6.95 -6.78 -1.76
N ALA A 58 -8.17 -7.31 -1.90
CA ALA A 58 -8.94 -7.19 -3.13
C ALA A 58 -9.64 -5.85 -3.27
N ALA A 59 -10.36 -5.41 -2.23
CA ALA A 59 -11.22 -4.24 -2.33
C ALA A 59 -10.43 -2.92 -2.28
N SER A 60 -9.27 -2.93 -1.62
CA SER A 60 -8.47 -1.74 -1.38
C SER A 60 -7.13 -1.78 -2.10
N SER A 61 -6.20 -2.64 -1.67
CA SER A 61 -4.81 -2.62 -2.14
C SER A 61 -4.67 -2.87 -3.65
N PHE A 62 -5.26 -3.96 -4.14
CA PHE A 62 -5.21 -4.32 -5.57
C PHE A 62 -5.93 -3.26 -6.42
N LYS A 63 -7.14 -2.87 -6.02
CA LYS A 63 -7.93 -1.85 -6.74
C LYS A 63 -7.18 -0.51 -6.81
N PHE A 64 -6.58 -0.07 -5.71
CA PHE A 64 -5.82 1.17 -5.65
C PHE A 64 -4.64 1.13 -6.62
N LEU A 65 -3.79 0.09 -6.55
CA LEU A 65 -2.61 -0.04 -7.40
C LEU A 65 -2.98 -0.18 -8.88
N SER A 66 -4.02 -0.94 -9.22
CA SER A 66 -4.50 -1.05 -10.60
C SER A 66 -5.00 0.28 -11.16
N ASN A 67 -5.62 1.14 -10.33
CA ASN A 67 -6.01 2.48 -10.75
C ASN A 67 -4.80 3.40 -10.99
N GLN A 68 -3.62 3.07 -10.46
CA GLN A 68 -2.36 3.77 -10.75
C GLN A 68 -1.64 3.22 -12.00
N GLY A 69 -2.20 2.22 -12.68
CA GLY A 69 -1.63 1.63 -13.89
C GLY A 69 -0.62 0.50 -13.64
N LEU A 70 -0.65 -0.11 -12.44
CA LEU A 70 0.12 -1.32 -12.10
C LEU A 70 -0.69 -2.61 -12.32
#